data_AF-A0A1E4V142-F1
#
_entry.id   AF-A0A1E4V142-F1
#
_cell.length_a   1.000
_cell.length_b   1.000
_cell.length_c   1.000
_cell.angle_alpha   90.00
_cell.angle_beta   90.00
_cell.angle_gamma   90.00
#
_symmetry.space_group_name_H-M   'P 1'
#
loop_
_entity.id
_entity.type
_entity.pdbx_description
1 polymer ?
#
loop_
_entity_poly.entity_id
_entity_poly.type
_entity_poly.pdbx_seq_one_letter_code
_entity_poly.pdbx_strand_id
1 'polypeptide(L)'
;MDSNKDPWIKINSETYLECIVGNKSGLIKLKELIQSAIDNKGVDVNPHIKSDFKVVVCTEEEFEETESNSLPKWQNLLFYSALVAWLGILPIVGIIMLVRLWLA
;
A
#
# COMPACT_ATOMS: atom_id res chain seq x y z
N MET A 1 0.28 -19.15 -26.64
CA MET A 1 -0.02 -20.37 -25.85
C MET A 1 0.16 -20.00 -24.39
N ASP A 2 -0.85 -19.36 -23.81
CA ASP A 2 -0.80 -18.98 -22.39
C ASP A 2 -1.12 -20.20 -21.54
N SER A 3 -0.27 -20.45 -20.55
CA SER A 3 -0.28 -21.65 -19.74
C SER A 3 -1.65 -21.89 -19.11
N ASN A 4 -2.03 -23.16 -19.04
CA ASN A 4 -3.19 -23.75 -18.37
C ASN A 4 -3.22 -23.48 -16.84
N LYS A 5 -3.16 -22.21 -16.44
CA LYS A 5 -3.12 -21.73 -15.07
C LYS A 5 -4.29 -20.78 -14.88
N ASP A 6 -5.04 -20.99 -13.80
CA ASP A 6 -6.13 -20.09 -13.46
C ASP A 6 -5.63 -18.64 -13.34
N PRO A 7 -6.40 -17.67 -13.84
CA PRO A 7 -6.03 -16.27 -13.70
C PRO A 7 -6.03 -15.90 -12.21
N TRP A 8 -5.08 -15.07 -11.81
CA TRP A 8 -4.81 -14.74 -10.41
C TRP A 8 -4.93 -13.24 -10.14
N ILE A 9 -5.44 -12.83 -8.97
CA ILE A 9 -5.60 -11.40 -8.65
C ILE A 9 -5.18 -11.13 -7.22
N LYS A 10 -4.31 -10.13 -7.04
CA LYS A 10 -3.83 -9.63 -5.76
C LYS A 10 -4.13 -8.13 -5.67
N ILE A 11 -4.88 -7.69 -4.66
CA ILE A 11 -5.16 -6.27 -4.38
C ILE A 11 -4.76 -6.07 -2.90
N ASN A 12 -3.63 -5.40 -2.68
CA ASN A 12 -2.96 -5.09 -1.41
C ASN A 12 -3.23 -3.67 -0.81
N SER A 13 -4.31 -3.44 -0.05
CA SER A 13 -4.68 -2.09 0.49
C SER A 13 -4.15 -1.90 1.90
N GLU A 14 -3.47 -0.83 2.31
CA GLU A 14 -3.42 0.59 1.87
C GLU A 14 -2.00 1.08 1.48
N THR A 15 -1.10 0.18 1.09
CA THR A 15 0.33 0.47 0.84
C THR A 15 0.67 0.64 -0.65
N TYR A 16 -0.33 0.93 -1.50
CA TYR A 16 -0.25 0.77 -2.95
C TYR A 16 0.60 1.81 -3.70
N LEU A 17 1.90 1.74 -3.52
CA LEU A 17 2.83 1.94 -4.63
C LEU A 17 2.86 0.62 -5.41
N GLU A 18 2.66 0.69 -6.72
CA GLU A 18 2.62 -0.44 -7.66
C GLU A 18 1.22 -1.05 -7.85
N CYS A 19 0.44 -0.25 -8.58
CA CYS A 19 -0.72 -0.59 -9.37
C CYS A 19 -0.72 -2.01 -9.92
N ILE A 20 -1.93 -2.52 -10.16
CA ILE A 20 -2.20 -3.79 -10.83
C ILE A 20 -1.61 -3.74 -12.26
N VAL A 21 -0.33 -4.09 -12.44
CA VAL A 21 0.32 -4.16 -13.75
C VAL A 21 0.45 -5.61 -14.16
N GLY A 22 -0.36 -6.02 -15.15
CA GLY A 22 -0.04 -7.19 -15.99
C GLY A 22 -1.11 -8.26 -16.16
N ASN A 23 -2.08 -8.42 -15.23
CA ASN A 23 -3.07 -9.50 -15.35
C ASN A 23 -4.44 -9.05 -15.92
N LYS A 24 -4.49 -8.85 -17.24
CA LYS A 24 -5.73 -8.51 -17.97
C LYS A 24 -6.82 -9.59 -17.84
N SER A 25 -6.45 -10.88 -17.88
CA SER A 25 -7.44 -11.98 -17.82
C SER A 25 -8.06 -12.12 -16.43
N GLY A 26 -7.29 -11.92 -15.36
CA GLY A 26 -7.80 -11.82 -14.00
C GLY A 26 -8.77 -10.66 -13.85
N LEU A 27 -8.38 -9.46 -14.29
CA LEU A 27 -9.24 -8.27 -14.18
C LEU A 27 -10.57 -8.41 -14.92
N ILE A 28 -10.58 -9.04 -16.10
CA ILE A 28 -11.81 -9.31 -16.85
C ILE A 28 -12.72 -10.26 -16.04
N LYS A 29 -12.18 -11.36 -15.49
CA LYS A 29 -12.98 -12.28 -14.69
C LYS A 29 -13.48 -11.64 -13.39
N LEU A 30 -12.69 -10.77 -12.75
CA LEU A 30 -13.16 -10.04 -11.57
C LEU A 30 -14.33 -9.12 -11.92
N LYS A 31 -14.26 -8.44 -13.06
CA LYS A 31 -15.38 -7.63 -13.57
C LYS A 31 -16.65 -8.49 -13.77
N GLU A 32 -16.50 -9.69 -14.35
CA GLU A 32 -17.62 -10.63 -14.52
C GLU A 32 -18.20 -11.10 -13.18
N LEU A 33 -17.35 -11.37 -12.19
CA LEU A 33 -17.77 -11.75 -10.84
C LEU A 33 -18.46 -10.59 -10.10
N ILE A 34 -17.97 -9.36 -10.27
CA ILE A 34 -18.63 -8.16 -9.73
C ILE A 34 -20.01 -8.01 -10.35
N GLN A 35 -20.12 -8.12 -11.68
CA GLN A 35 -21.42 -8.05 -12.35
C GLN A 35 -22.36 -9.17 -11.86
N SER A 36 -21.84 -10.38 -11.69
CA SER A 36 -22.61 -11.51 -11.17
C SER A 36 -23.05 -11.31 -9.71
N ALA A 37 -22.23 -10.65 -8.89
CA ALA A 37 -22.57 -10.31 -7.51
C ALA A 37 -23.63 -9.21 -7.42
N ILE A 38 -23.65 -8.25 -8.37
CA ILE A 38 -24.72 -7.27 -8.49
C ILE A 38 -26.05 -7.96 -8.80
N ASP A 39 -26.04 -8.89 -9.76
CA ASP A 39 -27.26 -9.57 -10.22
C ASP A 39 -27.79 -10.58 -9.17
N ASN A 40 -26.90 -11.22 -8.40
CA ASN A 40 -27.23 -12.31 -7.47
C ASN A 40 -27.08 -11.95 -5.97
N LYS A 41 -26.80 -10.69 -5.64
CA LYS A 41 -26.51 -10.17 -4.28
C LYS A 41 -25.30 -10.82 -3.58
N GLY A 42 -24.43 -11.52 -4.31
CA GLY A 42 -23.17 -12.06 -3.79
C GLY A 42 -22.68 -13.27 -4.58
N VAL A 43 -21.36 -13.39 -4.74
CA VAL A 43 -20.72 -14.50 -5.47
C VAL A 43 -19.40 -14.91 -4.79
N ASP A 44 -19.20 -16.22 -4.64
CA ASP A 44 -17.93 -16.81 -4.18
C ASP A 44 -16.87 -16.72 -5.31
N VAL A 45 -15.71 -16.18 -5.00
CA VAL A 45 -14.62 -15.92 -5.96
C VAL A 45 -13.72 -17.14 -6.15
N ASN A 46 -13.61 -17.97 -5.11
CA ASN A 46 -12.64 -19.05 -4.97
C ASN A 46 -12.71 -20.13 -6.10
N PRO A 47 -13.87 -20.51 -6.65
CA PRO A 47 -13.92 -21.49 -7.74
C PRO A 47 -13.56 -20.91 -9.12
N HIS A 48 -13.45 -19.58 -9.27
CA HIS A 48 -13.35 -18.93 -10.57
C HIS A 48 -11.99 -18.26 -10.84
N ILE A 49 -11.32 -17.81 -9.78
CA ILE A 49 -10.07 -17.04 -9.83
C ILE A 49 -9.26 -17.35 -8.57
N LYS A 50 -7.94 -17.55 -8.71
CA LYS A 50 -7.05 -17.61 -7.56
C LYS A 50 -6.83 -16.21 -7.00
N SER A 51 -7.50 -15.88 -5.90
CA SER A 51 -7.47 -14.52 -5.35
C SER A 51 -7.44 -14.50 -3.82
N ASP A 52 -6.90 -13.40 -3.27
CA ASP A 52 -6.98 -13.12 -1.84
C ASP A 52 -8.41 -12.70 -1.41
N PHE A 53 -9.29 -12.39 -2.37
CA PHE A 53 -10.72 -12.17 -2.09
C PHE A 53 -11.47 -13.49 -2.00
N LYS A 54 -12.21 -13.68 -0.90
CA LYS A 54 -13.05 -14.85 -0.71
C LYS A 54 -14.43 -14.69 -1.37
N VAL A 55 -15.06 -13.52 -1.23
CA VAL A 55 -16.43 -13.26 -1.70
C VAL A 55 -16.51 -11.81 -2.17
N VAL A 56 -17.29 -11.56 -3.22
CA VAL A 56 -17.75 -10.22 -3.60
C VAL A 56 -19.22 -10.11 -3.22
N VAL A 57 -19.57 -9.12 -2.41
CA VAL A 57 -20.94 -8.86 -1.93
C VAL A 57 -21.30 -7.41 -2.23
N CYS A 58 -22.53 -7.18 -2.71
CA CYS A 58 -23.08 -5.83 -2.77
C CYS A 58 -23.63 -5.48 -1.38
N THR A 59 -23.02 -4.49 -0.74
CA THR A 59 -23.51 -3.91 0.51
C THR A 59 -23.96 -2.47 0.28
N GLU A 60 -24.97 -2.05 1.03
CA GLU A 60 -25.41 -0.64 1.12
C GLU A 60 -24.66 0.11 2.23
N GLU A 61 -23.82 -0.59 3.00
CA GLU A 61 -22.99 0.01 4.04
C GLU A 61 -21.89 0.87 3.41
N GLU A 62 -21.78 2.12 3.87
CA GLU A 62 -20.64 2.97 3.55
C GLU A 62 -19.36 2.27 4.01
N PHE A 63 -18.37 2.24 3.11
CA PHE A 63 -17.07 1.68 3.39
C PHE A 63 -16.47 2.48 4.56
N GLU A 64 -16.36 1.87 5.75
CA GLU A 64 -15.63 2.49 6.85
C GLU A 64 -14.19 2.65 6.39
N GLU A 65 -13.79 3.90 6.08
CA GLU A 65 -12.41 4.22 5.77
C GLU A 65 -11.55 3.68 6.92
N THR A 66 -10.64 2.77 6.58
CA THR A 66 -9.70 2.21 7.54
C THR A 66 -9.00 3.37 8.23
N GLU A 67 -9.20 3.52 9.53
CA GLU A 67 -8.61 4.60 10.30
C GLU A 67 -7.10 4.61 10.04
N SER A 68 -6.59 5.74 9.54
CA SER A 68 -5.17 5.93 9.31
C SER A 68 -4.43 5.64 10.62
N ASN A 69 -3.68 4.53 10.63
CA ASN A 69 -2.84 4.14 11.75
C ASN A 69 -1.68 5.13 11.89
N SER A 70 -1.96 6.29 12.48
CA SER A 70 -0.95 7.28 12.78
C SER A 70 0.04 6.73 13.81
N LEU A 71 1.34 6.86 13.52
CA LEU A 71 2.38 6.41 14.45
C LEU A 71 2.22 7.11 15.81
N PRO A 72 2.53 6.42 16.93
CA PRO A 72 2.49 7.04 18.25
C PRO A 72 3.29 8.34 18.27
N LYS A 73 2.72 9.41 18.84
CA LYS A 73 3.32 10.77 18.82
C LYS A 73 4.78 10.81 19.29
N TRP A 74 5.18 9.92 20.18
CA TRP A 74 6.55 9.83 20.69
C TRP A 74 7.55 9.31 19.64
N GLN A 75 7.11 8.42 18.75
CA GLN A 75 7.93 7.93 17.63
C GLN A 75 8.16 9.03 16.58
N ASN A 76 7.13 9.84 16.30
CA ASN A 76 7.27 11.00 15.42
C ASN A 76 8.25 12.02 16.01
N LEU A 77 8.19 12.27 17.33
CA LEU A 77 9.07 13.21 18.00
C LEU A 77 10.55 12.77 17.91
N LEU A 78 10.84 11.48 18.11
CA LEU A 78 12.18 10.93 17.94
C LEU A 78 12.69 11.12 16.51
N PHE A 79 11.86 10.79 15.51
CA PHE A 79 12.24 10.94 14.10
C PHE A 79 12.58 12.39 13.73
N TYR A 80 11.72 13.34 14.10
CA TYR A 80 11.97 14.77 13.82
C TYR A 80 13.22 15.28 14.55
N SER A 81 13.46 14.84 15.79
CA SER A 81 14.65 15.25 16.53
C SER A 81 15.95 14.78 15.86
N ALA A 82 15.97 13.53 15.37
CA ALA A 82 17.11 12.98 14.65
C ALA A 82 17.34 13.72 13.32
N LEU A 83 16.25 14.05 12.61
CA LEU A 83 16.32 14.74 11.34
C LEU A 83 16.84 16.18 11.49
N VAL A 84 16.43 16.89 12.55
CA VAL A 84 16.97 18.22 12.90
C VAL A 84 18.45 18.15 13.29
N ALA A 85 18.85 17.15 14.07
CA ALA A 85 20.25 16.95 14.41
C ALA A 85 21.10 16.68 13.16
N TRP A 86 20.57 15.91 12.21
CA TRP A 86 21.28 15.56 10.98
C TRP A 86 21.40 16.73 10.00
N LEU A 87 20.31 17.48 9.76
CA LEU A 87 20.32 18.62 8.82
C LEU A 87 20.86 19.93 9.41
N GLY A 88 20.79 20.10 10.73
CA GLY A 88 21.22 21.34 11.40
C GLY A 88 22.53 21.17 12.15
N ILE A 89 22.53 20.32 13.16
CA ILE A 89 23.64 20.24 14.12
C ILE A 89 24.91 19.69 13.47
N LEU A 90 24.83 18.57 12.75
CA LEU A 90 25.98 17.97 12.08
C LEU A 90 26.70 18.90 11.10
N PRO A 91 26.03 19.58 10.15
CA PRO A 91 26.72 20.49 9.24
C PRO A 91 27.33 21.70 9.95
N ILE A 92 26.67 22.24 10.97
CA ILE A 92 27.24 23.34 11.77
C ILE A 92 28.52 22.88 12.48
N VAL A 93 28.49 21.71 13.12
CA VAL A 93 29.66 21.13 13.78
C VAL A 93 30.79 20.87 12.77
N GLY A 94 30.47 20.34 11.58
CA GLY A 94 31.44 20.14 10.50
C GLY A 94 32.12 21.43 10.06
N ILE A 95 31.35 22.52 9.88
CA ILE A 95 31.89 23.84 9.54
C ILE A 95 32.80 24.36 10.65
N ILE A 96 32.39 24.26 11.91
CA ILE A 96 33.20 24.71 13.06
C ILE A 96 34.53 23.93 13.11
N MET A 97 34.49 22.62 12.88
CA MET A 97 35.68 21.76 12.86
C MET A 97 36.64 22.17 11.73
N LEU A 98 36.13 22.40 10.52
CA LEU A 98 36.92 22.86 9.38
C LEU A 98 37.56 24.23 9.64
N VAL A 99 36.80 25.18 10.19
CA VAL A 99 37.30 26.52 10.52
C VAL A 99 38.40 26.46 11.58
N ARG A 100 38.23 25.63 12.62
CA ARG A 100 39.27 25.43 13.65
C ARG A 100 40.53 24.76 13.10
N LEU A 101 40.39 23.81 12.17
CA LEU A 101 41.53 23.17 11.51
C LEU A 101 42.30 24.15 10.61
N TRP A 102 41.60 25.11 9.99
CA TRP A 102 42.22 26.11 9.11
C TRP A 102 42.94 27.24 9.87
N LEU A 103 42.52 27.52 11.10
CA LEU A 103 43.11 28.54 11.97
C LEU A 103 44.27 28.02 12.85
N ALA A 104 44.50 26.70 12.89
CA ALA A 104 45.57 26.05 13.65
C ALA A 104 46.76 25.69 12.75
#